data_AF-A0AAD7CZ90-F1
#
_entry.id   AF-A0AAD7CZ90-F1
#
_cell.length_a   1.000
_cell.length_b   1.000
_cell.length_c   1.000
_cell.angle_alpha   90.00
_cell.angle_beta   90.00
_cell.angle_gamma   90.00
#
_symmetry.space_group_name_H-M   'P 1'
#
loop_
_entity.id
_entity.type
_entity.pdbx_description
1 polymer ?
#
loop_
_entity_poly.entity_id
_entity_poly.type
_entity_poly.pdbx_seq_one_letter_code
_entity_poly.pdbx_strand_id
1 'polypeptide(L)'
;MATPHAFQNGVAPIVTTRGPGKIHLISYGSNAGLENHVGTITTTNAGQTRFLISHSYTFTGFAFYWDGEGEAAWTLGDMLVRQPVGRSWAEASVVQWDGQLLAFTDVTTQVSSAVLRNDAVTCFIIPRRT
;
A
#
# COMPACT_ATOMS: atom_id res chain seq x y z
N MET A 1 2.08 21.54 12.71
CA MET A 1 3.01 20.77 11.86
C MET A 1 2.27 20.44 10.59
N ALA A 2 2.83 20.72 9.40
CA ALA A 2 2.20 20.35 8.14
C ALA A 2 2.17 18.82 8.02
N THR A 3 1.03 18.25 7.65
CA THR A 3 0.94 16.82 7.34
C THR A 3 1.79 16.57 6.10
N PRO A 4 2.82 15.73 6.16
CA PRO A 4 3.63 15.41 5.00
C PRO A 4 2.75 14.76 3.93
N HIS A 5 2.73 15.33 2.73
CA HIS A 5 2.00 14.72 1.61
C HIS A 5 2.71 13.42 1.20
N ALA A 6 1.93 12.39 0.93
CA ALA A 6 2.45 11.14 0.43
C ALA A 6 2.98 11.30 -1.00
N PHE A 7 3.86 10.38 -1.41
CA PHE A 7 4.39 10.28 -2.77
C PHE A 7 5.20 11.50 -3.25
N GLN A 8 5.97 12.09 -2.34
CA GLN A 8 6.97 13.11 -2.67
C GLN A 8 8.37 12.51 -2.67
N ASN A 9 9.35 13.26 -3.18
CA ASN A 9 10.74 12.82 -3.13
C ASN A 9 11.16 12.56 -1.67
N GLY A 10 11.59 11.33 -1.38
CA GLY A 10 11.92 10.87 -0.02
C GLY A 10 10.73 10.52 0.87
N VAL A 11 9.48 10.67 0.40
CA VAL A 11 8.26 10.41 1.17
C VAL A 11 7.35 9.48 0.37
N ALA A 12 7.46 8.18 0.61
CA ALA A 12 6.59 7.16 0.03
C ALA A 12 6.17 6.13 1.08
N PRO A 13 5.01 5.48 0.95
CA PRO A 13 4.60 4.42 1.87
C PRO A 13 5.52 3.21 1.72
N ILE A 14 6.12 2.81 2.83
CA ILE A 14 6.96 1.62 2.92
C ILE A 14 6.30 0.67 3.91
N VAL A 15 5.85 -0.48 3.42
CA VAL A 15 5.31 -1.57 4.24
C VAL A 15 6.44 -2.51 4.59
N THR A 16 6.54 -2.86 5.86
CA THR A 16 7.52 -3.79 6.41
C THR A 16 6.78 -4.94 7.06
N THR A 17 7.04 -6.15 6.60
CA THR A 17 6.35 -7.39 7.01
C THR A 17 7.33 -8.36 7.65
N ARG A 18 6.83 -9.30 8.46
CA ARG A 18 7.58 -10.47 8.92
C ARG A 18 6.87 -11.75 8.46
N GLY A 19 7.63 -12.70 7.96
CA GLY A 19 7.10 -13.99 7.48
C GLY A 19 6.60 -13.97 6.04
N PRO A 20 6.29 -15.16 5.49
CA PRO A 20 5.74 -15.30 4.16
C PRO A 20 4.30 -14.78 4.09
N GLY A 21 3.87 -14.37 2.90
CA GLY A 21 2.54 -13.85 2.65
C GLY A 21 2.49 -12.96 1.42
N LYS A 22 1.44 -12.16 1.30
CA LYS A 22 1.25 -11.23 0.19
C LYS A 22 0.64 -9.91 0.64
N ILE A 23 1.10 -8.84 -0.01
CA ILE A 23 0.44 -7.54 0.06
C ILE A 23 -0.63 -7.52 -1.03
N HIS A 24 -1.86 -7.28 -0.62
CA HIS A 24 -2.94 -6.88 -1.53
C HIS A 24 -2.91 -5.36 -1.66
N LEU A 25 -3.01 -4.85 -2.89
CA LEU A 25 -3.01 -3.43 -3.20
C LEU A 25 -4.13 -3.10 -4.20
N ILE A 26 -4.82 -2.00 -3.97
CA ILE A 26 -5.73 -1.37 -4.93
C ILE A 26 -5.31 0.07 -5.19
N SER A 27 -5.25 0.45 -6.47
CA SER A 27 -5.17 1.83 -6.94
C SER A 27 -6.55 2.26 -7.43
N TYR A 28 -7.06 3.37 -6.92
CA TYR A 28 -8.43 3.86 -7.20
C TYR A 28 -8.50 5.38 -7.32
N GLY A 29 -9.66 5.88 -7.73
CA GLY A 29 -9.86 7.32 -7.97
C GLY A 29 -9.12 7.80 -9.21
N SER A 30 -9.39 7.17 -10.36
CA SER A 30 -8.70 7.50 -11.60
C SER A 30 -9.01 8.92 -12.08
N ASN A 31 -7.98 9.69 -12.43
CA ASN A 31 -8.14 10.99 -13.11
C ASN A 31 -8.28 10.88 -14.64
N ALA A 32 -8.14 9.67 -15.18
CA ALA A 32 -8.28 9.35 -16.60
C ALA A 32 -9.55 8.52 -16.90
N GLY A 33 -10.43 8.34 -15.91
CA GLY A 33 -11.66 7.56 -16.06
C GLY A 33 -11.44 6.05 -16.18
N LEU A 34 -10.30 5.53 -15.72
CA LEU A 34 -10.03 4.10 -15.70
C LEU A 34 -10.72 3.41 -14.52
N GLU A 35 -11.00 2.12 -14.70
CA GLU A 35 -11.42 1.22 -13.61
C GLU A 35 -10.33 1.12 -12.54
N ASN A 36 -10.74 0.81 -11.31
CA ASN A 36 -9.79 0.60 -10.22
C ASN A 36 -8.91 -0.62 -10.53
N HIS A 37 -7.65 -0.57 -10.15
CA HIS A 37 -6.71 -1.68 -10.38
C HIS A 37 -6.40 -2.35 -9.05
N VAL A 38 -6.67 -3.65 -8.95
CA VAL A 38 -6.33 -4.45 -7.77
C VAL A 38 -5.31 -5.51 -8.14
N GLY A 39 -4.43 -5.86 -7.21
CA GLY A 39 -3.53 -6.99 -7.39
C GLY A 39 -2.74 -7.30 -6.13
N THR A 40 -1.79 -8.21 -6.27
CA THR A 40 -1.02 -8.73 -5.15
C THR A 40 0.45 -8.88 -5.45
N ILE A 41 1.28 -8.71 -4.43
CA ILE A 41 2.70 -9.07 -4.46
C ILE A 41 3.00 -10.05 -3.33
N THR A 42 3.56 -11.20 -3.69
CA THR A 42 3.85 -12.28 -2.75
C THR A 42 5.33 -12.28 -2.35
N THR A 43 5.61 -12.64 -1.10
CA THR A 43 6.94 -12.97 -0.60
C THR A 43 6.90 -14.32 0.11
N THR A 44 7.93 -15.14 -0.12
CA THR A 44 8.13 -16.41 0.59
C THR A 44 9.17 -16.29 1.71
N ASN A 45 9.69 -15.08 1.94
CA ASN A 45 10.75 -14.84 2.92
C ASN A 45 10.20 -14.96 4.35
N ALA A 46 10.71 -15.92 5.12
CA ALA A 46 10.38 -16.10 6.54
C ALA A 46 10.88 -14.96 7.44
N GLY A 47 11.85 -14.18 6.97
CA GLY A 47 12.39 -13.00 7.63
C GLY A 47 11.56 -11.74 7.39
N GLN A 48 12.24 -10.61 7.19
CA GLN A 48 11.59 -9.33 6.94
C GLN A 48 11.56 -9.00 5.44
N THR A 49 10.39 -8.61 4.92
CA THR A 49 10.25 -8.08 3.56
C THR A 49 9.78 -6.62 3.61
N ARG A 50 10.39 -5.76 2.78
CA ARG A 50 9.96 -4.37 2.59
C ARG A 50 9.30 -4.21 1.22
N PHE A 51 8.11 -3.64 1.22
CA PHE A 51 7.36 -3.27 0.03
C PHE A 51 7.28 -1.75 -0.04
N LEU A 52 7.65 -1.19 -1.19
CA LEU A 52 7.41 0.20 -1.53
C LEU A 52 6.10 0.29 -2.28
N ILE A 53 5.18 1.14 -1.83
CA ILE A 53 4.00 1.51 -2.61
C ILE A 53 4.36 2.78 -3.37
N SER A 54 4.45 2.65 -4.68
CA SER A 54 4.73 3.76 -5.58
C SER A 54 3.45 4.49 -5.96
N HIS A 55 3.63 5.70 -6.48
CA HIS A 55 2.55 6.46 -7.08
C HIS A 55 2.40 6.14 -8.56
N SER A 56 1.17 6.24 -9.04
CA SER A 56 0.84 6.38 -10.46
C SER A 56 0.05 7.67 -10.62
N TYR A 57 0.51 8.57 -11.50
CA TYR A 57 -0.20 9.81 -11.83
C TYR A 57 -1.63 9.61 -12.35
N THR A 58 -2.01 8.37 -12.62
CA THR A 58 -3.36 7.99 -13.06
C THR A 58 -4.36 7.84 -11.91
N PHE A 59 -3.90 7.57 -10.68
CA PHE A 59 -4.75 7.24 -9.53
C PHE A 59 -4.42 8.12 -8.33
N THR A 60 -5.45 8.52 -7.57
CA THR A 60 -5.30 9.39 -6.40
C THR A 60 -5.32 8.65 -5.08
N GLY A 61 -5.89 7.44 -5.04
CA GLY A 61 -6.02 6.62 -3.84
C GLY A 61 -5.29 5.29 -3.95
N PHE A 62 -4.60 4.90 -2.88
CA PHE A 62 -3.91 3.62 -2.77
C PHE A 62 -4.29 2.98 -1.44
N ALA A 63 -4.84 1.77 -1.49
CA ALA A 63 -5.19 1.02 -0.29
C ALA A 63 -4.56 -0.37 -0.30
N PHE A 64 -4.11 -0.85 0.84
CA PHE A 64 -3.40 -2.10 0.95
C PHE A 64 -3.64 -2.80 2.28
N TYR A 65 -3.50 -4.12 2.27
CA TYR A 65 -3.51 -4.94 3.47
C TYR A 65 -2.51 -6.10 3.35
N TRP A 66 -2.16 -6.66 4.51
CA TRP A 66 -1.23 -7.78 4.61
C TRP A 66 -1.97 -9.09 4.90
N ASP A 67 -1.85 -10.02 3.96
CA ASP A 67 -2.30 -11.41 4.08
C ASP A 67 -1.07 -12.32 4.25
N GLY A 68 -0.67 -12.57 5.49
CA GLY A 68 0.51 -13.37 5.79
C GLY A 68 0.65 -13.73 7.27
N GLU A 69 1.60 -14.63 7.54
CA GLU A 69 1.72 -15.35 8.82
C GLU A 69 2.25 -14.49 9.99
N GLY A 70 2.82 -13.31 9.71
CA GLY A 70 3.33 -12.39 10.74
C GLY A 70 2.73 -10.99 10.69
N GLU A 71 3.33 -10.10 11.49
CA GLU A 71 2.93 -8.70 11.59
C GLU A 71 3.41 -7.88 10.39
N ALA A 72 2.66 -6.82 10.10
CA ALA A 72 3.02 -5.82 9.12
C ALA A 72 2.78 -4.41 9.68
N ALA A 73 3.76 -3.54 9.44
CA ALA A 73 3.68 -2.13 9.79
C ALA A 73 4.17 -1.29 8.61
N TRP A 74 3.65 -0.07 8.47
CA TRP A 74 4.04 0.84 7.41
C TRP A 74 4.45 2.21 7.95
N THR A 75 5.29 2.89 7.19
CA THR A 75 5.74 4.27 7.42
C THR A 75 5.64 5.08 6.15
N LEU A 76 5.64 6.40 6.26
CA LEU A 76 5.96 7.28 5.13
C LEU A 76 7.43 7.68 5.20
N GLY A 77 8.20 7.34 4.16
CA GLY A 77 9.62 7.66 4.09
C GLY A 77 10.36 7.23 5.36
N ASP A 78 11.13 8.17 5.92
CA ASP A 78 11.93 7.98 7.14
C ASP A 78 11.23 8.47 8.41
N MET A 79 9.90 8.60 8.41
CA MET A 79 9.16 8.95 9.62
C MET A 79 9.39 7.93 10.74
N LEU A 80 9.52 8.43 11.97
CA LEU A 80 9.71 7.60 13.16
C LEU A 80 8.45 6.81 13.53
N VAL A 81 7.28 7.32 13.16
CA VAL A 81 6.00 6.70 13.51
C VAL A 81 5.69 5.57 12.53
N ARG A 82 5.48 4.37 13.08
CA ARG A 82 4.97 3.20 12.37
C ARG A 82 3.49 3.02 12.66
N GLN A 83 2.75 2.67 11.62
CA GLN A 83 1.34 2.33 11.74
C GLN A 83 1.14 0.85 11.41
N PRO A 84 0.19 0.16 12.06
CA PRO A 84 -0.18 -1.20 11.67
C PRO A 84 -0.74 -1.22 10.24
N VAL A 85 -0.54 -2.33 9.54
CA VAL A 85 -1.17 -2.58 8.25
C VAL A 85 -2.48 -3.34 8.46
N GLY A 86 -3.48 -2.99 7.66
CA GLY A 86 -4.75 -3.71 7.58
C GLY A 86 -4.62 -5.20 7.32
N ARG A 87 -5.68 -5.96 7.60
CA ARG A 87 -5.77 -7.42 7.34
C ARG A 87 -6.81 -7.81 6.30
N SER A 88 -7.61 -6.87 5.83
CA SER A 88 -8.65 -7.09 4.82
C SER A 88 -9.00 -5.79 4.10
N TRP A 89 -9.85 -5.87 3.08
CA TRP A 89 -10.40 -4.67 2.43
C TRP A 89 -11.37 -3.87 3.31
N ALA A 90 -11.97 -4.48 4.34
CA ALA A 90 -12.80 -3.77 5.30
C ALA A 90 -11.97 -2.94 6.31
N GLU A 91 -10.67 -3.24 6.41
CA GLU A 91 -9.76 -2.62 7.37
C GLU A 91 -8.43 -2.26 6.69
N ALA A 92 -8.45 -1.75 5.47
CA ALA A 92 -7.25 -1.47 4.70
C ALA A 92 -6.48 -0.26 5.25
N SER A 93 -5.17 -0.23 5.04
CA SER A 93 -4.36 0.98 5.18
C SER A 93 -4.47 1.79 3.89
N VAL A 94 -4.75 3.09 4.02
CA VAL A 94 -5.01 3.98 2.89
C VAL A 94 -4.00 5.14 2.88
N VAL A 95 -3.50 5.41 1.69
CA VAL A 95 -2.67 6.57 1.38
C VAL A 95 -3.26 7.27 0.17
N GLN A 96 -3.62 8.53 0.34
CA GLN A 96 -4.10 9.37 -0.74
C GLN A 96 -3.01 10.34 -1.21
N TRP A 97 -3.09 10.70 -2.48
CA TRP A 97 -2.20 11.64 -3.14
C TRP A 97 -2.17 13.02 -2.46
N ASP A 98 -3.31 13.48 -1.95
CA ASP A 98 -3.42 14.75 -1.23
C ASP A 98 -2.75 14.74 0.15
N GLY A 99 -2.22 13.59 0.59
CA GLY A 99 -1.54 13.42 1.87
C GLY A 99 -2.41 12.86 2.97
N GLN A 100 -3.67 12.50 2.70
CA GLN A 100 -4.49 11.82 3.68
C GLN A 100 -3.99 10.39 3.92
N LEU A 101 -3.71 10.10 5.20
CA LEU A 101 -3.29 8.78 5.68
C LEU A 101 -4.36 8.27 6.62
N LEU A 102 -4.96 7.13 6.26
CA LEU A 102 -5.97 6.50 7.09
C LEU A 102 -5.53 5.09 7.42
N ALA A 103 -5.53 4.77 8.72
CA ALA A 103 -5.48 3.39 9.15
C ALA A 103 -6.90 2.82 9.18
N PHE A 104 -7.05 1.54 8.84
CA PHE A 104 -8.27 0.75 9.01
C PHE A 104 -9.52 1.37 8.36
N THR A 105 -9.48 1.54 7.04
CA THR A 105 -10.61 2.04 6.25
C THR A 105 -11.23 0.93 5.42
N ASP A 106 -12.56 0.88 5.39
CA ASP A 106 -13.30 0.00 4.49
C ASP A 106 -13.26 0.54 3.06
N VAL A 107 -12.62 -0.20 2.17
CA VAL A 107 -12.52 0.07 0.73
C VAL A 107 -13.16 -1.03 -0.11
N THR A 108 -13.99 -1.89 0.47
CA THR A 108 -14.65 -3.00 -0.23
C THR A 108 -15.45 -2.54 -1.45
N THR A 109 -16.07 -1.36 -1.39
CA THR A 109 -16.78 -0.74 -2.51
C THR A 109 -15.85 -0.45 -3.69
N GLN A 110 -14.61 -0.04 -3.43
CA GLN A 110 -13.62 0.25 -4.47
C GLN A 110 -13.11 -1.01 -5.17
N VAL A 111 -13.10 -2.13 -4.44
CA VAL A 111 -12.66 -3.43 -4.97
C VAL A 111 -13.73 -4.08 -5.82
N SER A 112 -15.01 -3.81 -5.56
CA SER A 112 -16.14 -4.45 -6.25
C SER A 112 -16.12 -4.28 -7.78
N SER A 113 -15.59 -3.15 -8.27
CA SER A 113 -15.45 -2.83 -9.69
C SER A 113 -13.99 -2.83 -10.17
N ALA A 114 -13.07 -3.42 -9.40
CA ALA A 114 -11.66 -3.38 -9.71
C ALA A 114 -11.26 -4.50 -10.69
N VAL A 115 -10.41 -4.16 -11.65
CA VAL A 115 -9.78 -5.11 -12.55
C VAL A 115 -8.51 -5.66 -11.93
N LEU A 116 -8.36 -6.98 -12.01
CA LEU A 116 -7.15 -7.66 -11.55
C LEU A 116 -5.96 -7.30 -12.46
N ARG A 117 -4.90 -6.74 -11.88
CA ARG A 117 -3.71 -6.20 -12.54
C ARG A 117 -2.44 -6.49 -11.74
N ASN A 118 -2.17 -7.75 -11.42
CA ASN A 118 -1.02 -8.16 -10.60
C ASN A 118 0.33 -7.60 -11.08
N ASP A 119 0.57 -7.52 -12.39
CA ASP A 119 1.83 -7.02 -12.96
C ASP A 119 1.88 -5.49 -13.14
N ALA A 120 0.79 -4.78 -12.81
CA ALA A 120 0.67 -3.33 -12.97
C ALA A 120 0.23 -2.61 -11.69
N VAL A 121 0.26 -3.30 -10.54
CA VAL A 121 0.07 -2.65 -9.24
C VAL A 121 1.28 -1.77 -8.91
N THR A 122 1.03 -0.64 -8.27
CA THR A 122 2.09 0.28 -7.85
C THR A 122 2.76 -0.18 -6.55
N CYS A 123 3.20 -1.42 -6.48
CA CYS A 123 3.90 -1.96 -5.32
C CYS A 123 5.16 -2.71 -5.79
N PHE A 124 6.23 -2.66 -5.01
CA PHE A 124 7.51 -3.28 -5.36
C PHE A 124 8.20 -3.80 -4.11
N ILE A 125 8.85 -4.96 -4.17
CA ILE A 125 9.76 -5.39 -3.11
C ILE A 125 11.06 -4.59 -3.25
N ILE A 126 11.55 -4.01 -2.15
CA ILE A 126 12.81 -3.26 -2.12
C ILE A 126 13.82 -3.90 -1.17
N PRO A 127 15.12 -3.92 -1.52
CA PRO A 127 16.16 -4.42 -0.63
C PRO A 127 16.30 -3.54 0.62
N ARG A 128 16.76 -4.15 1.71
CA ARG A 128 17.13 -3.41 2.92
C ARG A 128 18.44 -2.68 2.63
N ARG A 129 18.51 -1.36 2.87
CA ARG A 129 19.81 -0.69 2.98
C ARG A 129 20.55 -1.35 4.16
N THR A 130 21.70 -1.93 3.86
CA THR A 130 22.68 -2.41 4.85
C THR A 130 23.23 -1.24 5.65
#